data_AF-A0AAV4XDK7-F1
#
_entry.id   AF-A0AAV4XDK7-F1
#
_cell.length_a   1.000
_cell.length_b   1.000
_cell.length_c   1.000
_cell.angle_alpha   90.00
_cell.angle_beta   90.00
_cell.angle_gamma   90.00
#
_symmetry.space_group_name_H-M   'P 1'
#
loop_
_entity.id
_entity.type
_entity.pdbx_description
1 polymer ?
#
loop_
_entity_poly.entity_id
_entity_poly.type
_entity_poly.pdbx_seq_one_letter_code
_entity_poly.pdbx_strand_id
1 'polypeptide(L)'
;AAILIQNWYRRYLAREEVRRRCSWTIFTSLEYAGEQDQTKLYNFFTDLILHLIKFNPEVAATIAFPNPCAFAENSIRFSQTAEDRLMKLTDPKTVRLEPEYKGLRIKLPLTGEIVVKLIDYFKRGKLLHARYVLTIIHEARRILKYKPNINYASSVHTDHITICGDLHGKIEDLLTVFYKNGLPLSFHPIRV
;
A
#
# COMPACT_ATOMS: atom_id res chain seq x y z
N ALA A 1 -49.61 -21.60 9.85
CA ALA A 1 -48.28 -21.84 9.24
C ALA A 1 -47.51 -20.54 8.93
N ALA A 2 -48.06 -19.62 8.11
CA ALA A 2 -47.35 -18.40 7.66
C ALA A 2 -46.85 -17.48 8.79
N ILE A 3 -47.64 -17.28 9.86
CA ILE A 3 -47.27 -16.42 11.00
C ILE A 3 -46.03 -16.96 11.75
N LEU A 4 -45.90 -18.28 11.87
CA LEU A 4 -44.73 -18.91 12.52
C LEU A 4 -43.46 -18.69 11.70
N ILE A 5 -43.56 -18.79 10.37
CA ILE A 5 -42.45 -18.54 9.44
C ILE A 5 -42.02 -17.07 9.50
N GLN A 6 -42.98 -16.13 9.50
CA GLN A 6 -42.69 -14.70 9.61
C GLN A 6 -42.03 -14.35 10.96
N ASN A 7 -42.52 -14.91 12.06
CA ASN A 7 -41.93 -14.69 13.39
C ASN A 7 -40.52 -15.28 13.50
N TRP A 8 -40.29 -16.47 12.93
CA TRP A 8 -38.96 -17.07 12.88
C TRP A 8 -38.00 -16.20 12.05
N TYR A 9 -38.43 -15.74 10.87
CA TYR A 9 -37.63 -14.91 9.97
C TYR A 9 -37.25 -13.57 10.61
N ARG A 10 -38.18 -12.88 11.28
CA ARG A 10 -37.89 -11.64 12.02
C ARG A 10 -36.86 -11.86 13.14
N ARG A 11 -36.97 -12.96 13.88
CA ARG A 11 -35.99 -13.34 14.92
C ARG A 11 -34.63 -13.73 14.33
N TYR A 12 -34.61 -14.32 13.15
CA TYR A 12 -33.38 -14.64 12.43
C TYR A 12 -32.67 -13.35 11.97
N LEU A 13 -33.39 -12.44 11.31
CA LEU A 13 -32.86 -11.14 10.88
C LEU A 13 -32.33 -10.31 12.05
N ALA A 14 -33.07 -10.26 13.17
CA ALA A 14 -32.62 -9.56 14.37
C ALA A 14 -31.31 -10.14 14.91
N ARG A 15 -31.12 -11.46 14.86
CA ARG A 15 -29.88 -12.12 15.29
C ARG A 15 -28.72 -11.83 14.35
N GLU A 16 -28.96 -11.83 13.04
CA GLU A 16 -27.94 -11.47 12.05
C GLU A 16 -27.50 -10.01 12.16
N GLU A 17 -28.44 -9.10 12.42
CA GLU A 17 -28.14 -7.69 12.65
C GLU A 17 -27.32 -7.47 13.93
N VAL A 18 -27.68 -8.15 15.03
CA VAL A 18 -26.88 -8.11 16.27
C VAL A 18 -25.47 -8.66 16.03
N ARG A 19 -25.32 -9.76 15.28
CA ARG A 19 -24.00 -10.30 14.92
C ARG A 19 -23.17 -9.30 14.13
N ARG A 20 -23.75 -8.63 13.14
CA ARG A 20 -23.06 -7.56 12.39
C ARG A 20 -22.60 -6.44 13.32
N ARG A 21 -23.47 -5.96 14.21
CA ARG A 21 -23.14 -4.88 15.14
C ARG A 21 -22.04 -5.28 16.12
N CYS A 22 -22.13 -6.46 16.72
CA CYS A 22 -21.09 -6.97 17.62
C CYS A 22 -19.76 -7.13 16.88
N SER A 23 -19.78 -7.69 15.66
CA SER A 23 -18.59 -7.86 14.84
C SER A 23 -17.95 -6.52 14.51
N TRP A 24 -18.75 -5.54 14.09
CA TRP A 24 -18.29 -4.17 13.84
C TRP A 24 -17.64 -3.58 15.08
N THR A 25 -18.33 -3.60 16.23
CA THR A 25 -17.80 -3.06 17.49
C THR A 25 -16.48 -3.71 17.90
N ILE A 26 -16.33 -5.03 17.74
CA ILE A 26 -15.09 -5.74 18.06
C ILE A 26 -13.94 -5.27 17.16
N PHE A 27 -14.16 -5.25 15.84
CA PHE A 27 -13.10 -4.87 14.90
C PHE A 27 -12.71 -3.41 15.05
N THR A 28 -13.70 -2.51 15.19
CA THR A 28 -13.46 -1.09 15.45
C THR A 28 -12.70 -0.88 16.76
N SER A 29 -13.08 -1.57 17.83
CA SER A 29 -12.37 -1.47 19.11
C SER A 29 -10.94 -1.99 19.04
N LEU A 30 -10.71 -3.09 18.30
CA LEU A 30 -9.38 -3.67 18.13
C LEU A 30 -8.47 -2.74 17.33
N GLU A 31 -8.99 -2.15 16.26
CA GLU A 31 -8.28 -1.18 15.41
C GLU A 31 -7.90 0.08 16.20
N TYR A 32 -8.85 0.68 16.91
CA TYR A 32 -8.58 1.87 17.73
C TYR A 32 -7.64 1.60 18.91
N ALA A 33 -7.68 0.40 19.51
CA ALA A 33 -6.72 0.03 20.54
C ALA A 33 -5.28 0.00 19.97
N GLY A 34 -5.11 -0.57 18.77
CA GLY A 34 -3.82 -0.56 18.07
C GLY A 34 -3.31 0.84 17.75
N GLU A 35 -4.17 1.72 17.23
CA GLU A 35 -3.82 3.12 16.93
C GLU A 35 -3.42 3.92 18.18
N GLN A 36 -4.15 3.72 19.29
CA GLN A 36 -3.82 4.38 20.56
C GLN A 36 -2.45 3.94 21.09
N ASP A 37 -2.14 2.65 20.98
CA ASP A 37 -0.85 2.13 21.46
C ASP A 37 0.31 2.61 20.59
N GLN A 38 0.12 2.70 19.26
CA GLN A 38 1.11 3.33 18.37
C GLN A 38 1.33 4.80 18.70
N THR A 39 0.26 5.56 18.98
CA THR A 39 0.36 6.98 19.34
C THR A 39 1.10 7.17 20.66
N LYS A 40 0.80 6.35 21.66
CA LYS A 40 1.52 6.36 22.95
C LYS A 40 3.00 6.04 22.77
N LEU A 41 3.32 5.04 21.95
CA LEU A 41 4.69 4.64 21.65
C LEU A 41 5.46 5.77 20.95
N TYR A 42 4.83 6.43 19.98
CA TYR A 42 5.39 7.59 19.29
C TYR A 42 5.68 8.74 20.25
N ASN A 43 4.73 9.07 21.13
CA ASN A 43 4.93 10.12 22.14
C ASN A 43 6.08 9.76 23.09
N PHE A 44 6.14 8.51 23.55
CA PHE A 44 7.24 8.03 24.39
C PHE A 44 8.61 8.20 23.72
N PHE A 45 8.75 7.77 22.45
CA PHE A 45 10.01 7.94 21.72
C PHE A 45 10.35 9.39 21.46
N THR A 46 9.35 10.23 21.18
CA THR A 46 9.53 11.67 21.01
C THR A 46 10.07 12.31 22.29
N ASP A 47 9.45 12.01 23.43
CA ASP A 47 9.87 12.52 24.75
C ASP A 47 11.28 12.03 25.13
N LEU A 48 11.57 10.75 24.86
CA LEU A 48 12.90 10.16 25.07
C LEU A 48 13.97 10.89 24.25
N ILE A 49 13.70 11.11 22.96
CA ILE A 49 14.63 11.82 22.06
C ILE A 49 14.82 13.27 22.54
N LEU A 50 13.75 13.98 22.90
CA LEU A 50 13.83 15.34 23.43
C LEU A 50 14.67 15.42 24.71
N HIS A 51 14.53 14.45 25.61
CA HIS A 51 15.32 14.37 26.83
C HIS A 51 16.80 14.07 26.55
N LEU A 52 17.08 13.17 25.60
CA LEU A 52 18.45 12.86 25.16
C LEU A 52 19.12 14.06 24.49
N ILE A 53 18.40 14.82 23.65
CA ILE A 53 18.87 16.10 23.07
C ILE A 53 19.25 17.09 24.16
N LYS A 54 18.43 17.19 25.22
CA LYS A 54 18.66 18.11 26.33
C LYS A 54 19.89 17.73 27.18
N PHE A 55 20.19 16.43 27.33
CA PHE A 55 21.28 15.94 28.18
C PHE A 55 22.60 15.72 27.43
N ASN A 56 22.58 15.34 26.15
CA ASN A 56 23.78 15.05 25.35
C ASN A 56 23.59 15.52 23.90
N PRO A 57 23.87 16.81 23.61
CA PRO A 57 23.64 17.39 22.28
C PRO A 57 24.51 16.77 21.17
N GLU A 58 25.69 16.25 21.50
CA GLU A 58 26.60 15.55 20.57
C GLU A 58 26.01 14.22 20.06
N VAL A 59 25.30 13.47 20.92
CA VAL A 59 24.67 12.18 20.58
C VAL A 59 23.34 12.39 19.84
N ALA A 60 22.66 13.50 20.10
CA ALA A 60 21.44 13.86 19.39
C ALA A 60 21.65 14.14 17.89
N ALA A 61 22.77 14.76 17.52
CA ALA A 61 23.09 15.05 16.12
C ALA A 61 23.28 13.79 15.26
N THR A 62 23.60 12.65 15.88
CA THR A 62 23.76 11.35 15.20
C THR A 62 22.46 10.54 15.12
N ILE A 63 21.46 10.81 15.97
CA ILE A 63 20.19 10.06 16.05
C ILE A 63 19.00 10.84 15.46
N ALA A 64 19.07 12.17 15.40
CA ALA A 64 18.03 13.01 14.82
C ALA A 64 17.94 12.83 13.30
N PHE A 65 17.18 11.84 12.85
CA PHE A 65 16.60 11.84 11.51
C PHE A 65 15.75 13.11 11.34
N PRO A 66 15.82 13.80 10.19
CA PRO A 66 15.14 15.08 10.01
C PRO A 66 13.63 14.90 10.11
N ASN A 67 13.03 15.51 11.13
CA ASN A 67 11.61 15.36 11.46
C ASN A 67 10.70 16.03 10.39
N PRO A 68 9.55 15.46 10.00
CA PRO A 68 8.79 15.89 8.81
C PRO A 68 7.85 17.10 8.98
N CYS A 69 7.66 17.63 10.20
CA CYS A 69 6.51 18.50 10.50
C CYS A 69 6.75 20.01 10.44
N ALA A 70 7.87 20.50 9.90
CA ALA A 70 8.15 21.94 9.74
C ALA A 70 7.99 22.46 8.28
N PHE A 71 7.06 21.90 7.49
CA PHE A 71 7.07 22.07 6.03
C PHE A 71 5.78 22.63 5.39
N ALA A 72 4.94 23.39 6.09
CA ALA A 72 3.70 23.87 5.48
C ALA A 72 3.92 24.97 4.41
N GLU A 73 4.83 25.94 4.61
CA GLU A 73 4.91 27.11 3.71
C GLU A 73 6.08 27.10 2.70
N ASN A 74 7.13 26.30 2.93
CA ASN A 74 8.26 26.15 1.98
C ASN A 74 8.11 24.98 0.98
N SER A 75 7.00 24.23 1.04
CA SER A 75 6.84 22.92 0.37
C SER A 75 6.93 22.96 -1.15
N ILE A 76 6.42 24.01 -1.81
CA ILE A 76 6.31 24.01 -3.28
C ILE A 76 7.68 24.19 -3.95
N ARG A 77 8.55 25.08 -3.46
CA ARG A 77 9.91 25.30 -4.03
C ARG A 77 10.93 24.22 -3.63
N PHE A 78 10.80 23.64 -2.43
CA PHE A 78 11.66 22.54 -2.00
C PHE A 78 11.33 21.23 -2.74
N SER A 79 10.07 21.04 -3.15
CA SER A 79 9.62 19.80 -3.80
C SER A 79 10.29 19.53 -5.15
N GLN A 80 10.45 20.54 -6.01
CA GLN A 80 11.09 20.36 -7.32
C GLN A 80 12.58 20.03 -7.20
N THR A 81 13.30 20.76 -6.34
CA THR A 81 14.74 20.53 -6.13
C THR A 81 15.02 19.17 -5.50
N ALA A 82 14.17 18.73 -4.56
CA ALA A 82 14.29 17.41 -3.94
C ALA A 82 13.94 16.28 -4.91
N GLU A 83 12.95 16.48 -5.78
CA GLU A 83 12.55 15.50 -6.79
C GLU A 83 13.62 15.32 -7.87
N ASP A 84 14.21 16.41 -8.36
CA ASP A 84 15.32 16.35 -9.31
C ASP A 84 16.55 15.67 -8.71
N ARG A 85 16.84 15.91 -7.42
CA ARG A 85 17.90 15.20 -6.69
C ARG A 85 17.60 13.72 -6.56
N LEU A 86 16.36 13.36 -6.22
CA LEU A 86 15.95 11.95 -6.09
C LEU A 86 16.04 11.23 -7.43
N MET A 87 15.56 11.83 -8.52
CA MET A 87 15.67 11.28 -9.87
C MET A 87 17.14 11.07 -10.28
N LYS A 88 18.04 12.02 -9.95
CA LYS A 88 19.48 11.88 -10.22
C LYS A 88 20.10 10.71 -9.43
N LEU A 89 19.74 10.54 -8.16
CA LEU A 89 20.28 9.47 -7.31
C LEU A 89 19.75 8.08 -7.66
N THR A 90 18.56 8.00 -8.26
CA THR A 90 17.84 6.74 -8.50
C THR A 90 17.58 6.47 -9.99
N ASP A 91 18.37 7.08 -10.88
CA ASP A 91 18.21 6.89 -12.33
C ASP A 91 18.48 5.42 -12.70
N PRO A 92 17.48 4.69 -13.25
CA PRO A 92 17.65 3.31 -13.69
C PRO A 92 18.82 3.08 -14.64
N LYS A 93 19.24 4.09 -15.41
CA LYS A 93 20.34 3.98 -16.38
C LYS A 93 21.71 3.86 -15.70
N THR A 94 21.86 4.38 -14.48
CA THR A 94 23.12 4.30 -13.71
C THR A 94 23.39 2.90 -13.18
N VAL A 95 22.33 2.09 -13.03
CA VAL A 95 22.46 0.70 -12.60
C VAL A 95 23.02 -0.13 -13.74
N ARG A 96 24.25 -0.63 -13.55
CA ARG A 96 24.93 -1.51 -14.51
C ARG A 96 24.08 -2.74 -14.77
N LEU A 97 23.88 -3.04 -16.04
CA LEU A 97 23.21 -4.25 -16.50
C LEU A 97 24.25 -5.09 -17.24
N GLU A 98 24.44 -6.33 -16.81
CA GLU A 98 25.33 -7.25 -17.52
C GLU A 98 24.79 -7.55 -18.92
N PRO A 99 25.64 -7.56 -19.96
CA PRO A 99 25.21 -7.82 -21.34
C PRO A 99 24.52 -9.18 -21.49
N GLU A 100 24.94 -10.17 -20.68
CA GLU A 100 24.42 -11.53 -20.64
C GLU A 100 23.15 -11.68 -19.77
N TYR A 101 22.52 -10.59 -19.31
CA TYR A 101 21.32 -10.69 -18.48
C TYR A 101 20.17 -11.40 -19.22
N LYS A 102 19.88 -12.63 -18.77
CA LYS A 102 18.82 -13.53 -19.27
C LYS A 102 17.47 -13.37 -18.56
N GLY A 103 17.39 -12.48 -17.57
CA GLY A 103 16.15 -12.26 -16.82
C GLY A 103 15.13 -11.39 -17.58
N LEU A 104 13.98 -11.17 -16.95
CA LEU A 104 12.89 -10.42 -17.58
C LEU A 104 13.28 -8.95 -17.82
N ARG A 105 13.19 -8.51 -19.07
CA ARG A 105 13.47 -7.12 -19.45
C ARG A 105 12.16 -6.34 -19.56
N ILE A 106 12.03 -5.30 -18.75
CA ILE A 106 10.81 -4.47 -18.69
C ILE A 106 11.02 -3.21 -19.52
N LYS A 107 10.01 -2.89 -20.34
CA LYS A 107 9.90 -1.64 -21.09
C LYS A 107 8.56 -1.00 -20.79
N LEU A 108 8.53 0.33 -20.82
CA LEU A 108 7.33 1.12 -20.62
C LEU A 108 6.72 1.49 -21.99
N PRO A 109 5.38 1.61 -22.09
CA PRO A 109 4.37 1.36 -21.05
C PRO A 109 4.21 -0.13 -20.72
N LEU A 110 3.84 -0.44 -19.45
CA LEU A 110 3.59 -1.82 -19.02
C LEU A 110 2.32 -2.35 -19.70
N THR A 111 2.47 -3.39 -20.52
CA THR A 111 1.33 -4.11 -21.13
C THR A 111 0.91 -5.28 -20.25
N GLY A 112 -0.35 -5.71 -20.37
CA GLY A 112 -0.88 -6.85 -19.62
C GLY A 112 -0.06 -8.14 -19.81
N GLU A 113 0.47 -8.36 -21.02
CA GLU A 113 1.36 -9.50 -21.30
C GLU A 113 2.67 -9.45 -20.50
N ILE A 114 3.26 -8.25 -20.33
CA ILE A 114 4.47 -8.07 -19.53
C ILE A 114 4.16 -8.34 -18.06
N VAL A 115 2.99 -7.92 -17.57
CA VAL A 115 2.55 -8.18 -16.19
C VAL A 115 2.33 -9.67 -15.96
N VAL A 116 1.72 -10.41 -16.89
CA VAL A 116 1.57 -11.87 -16.77
C VAL A 116 2.93 -12.55 -16.72
N LYS A 117 3.88 -12.15 -17.59
CA LYS A 117 5.25 -12.67 -17.55
C LYS A 117 5.96 -12.33 -16.23
N LEU A 118 5.71 -11.15 -15.68
CA LEU A 118 6.26 -10.72 -14.39
C LEU A 118 5.72 -11.57 -13.23
N ILE A 119 4.41 -11.84 -13.24
CA ILE A 119 3.76 -12.73 -12.26
C ILE A 119 4.36 -14.14 -12.35
N ASP A 120 4.52 -14.71 -13.55
CA ASP A 120 5.16 -16.03 -13.70
C ASP A 120 6.63 -16.02 -13.26
N TYR A 121 7.34 -14.93 -13.51
CA TYR A 121 8.73 -14.75 -13.10
C TYR A 121 8.86 -14.77 -11.57
N PHE A 122 7.99 -14.05 -10.86
CA PHE A 122 7.96 -14.07 -9.39
C PHE A 122 7.42 -15.37 -8.80
N LYS A 123 6.47 -16.04 -9.45
CA LYS A 123 6.00 -17.38 -9.06
C LYS A 123 7.13 -18.40 -8.99
N ARG A 124 8.12 -18.27 -9.89
CA ARG A 124 9.32 -19.14 -9.93
C ARG A 124 10.40 -18.72 -8.92
N GLY A 125 10.12 -17.77 -8.04
CA GLY A 125 11.06 -17.26 -7.04
C GLY A 125 12.22 -16.45 -7.64
N LYS A 126 12.09 -15.97 -8.89
CA LYS A 126 13.17 -15.22 -9.54
C LYS A 126 13.15 -13.75 -9.15
N LEU A 127 14.33 -13.19 -8.92
CA LEU A 127 14.50 -11.78 -8.58
C LEU A 127 14.56 -10.90 -9.84
N LEU A 128 13.78 -9.82 -9.82
CA LEU A 128 13.81 -8.82 -10.88
C LEU A 128 15.03 -7.91 -10.67
N HIS A 129 15.74 -7.59 -11.75
CA HIS A 129 16.91 -6.74 -11.67
C HIS A 129 16.56 -5.32 -11.19
N ALA A 130 17.40 -4.74 -10.32
CA ALA A 130 17.17 -3.45 -9.67
C ALA A 130 16.83 -2.32 -10.65
N ARG A 131 17.50 -2.28 -11.81
CA ARG A 131 17.17 -1.35 -12.91
C ARG A 131 15.68 -1.35 -13.29
N TYR A 132 15.08 -2.53 -13.42
CA TYR A 132 13.66 -2.64 -13.81
C TYR A 132 12.73 -2.34 -12.64
N VAL A 133 13.14 -2.70 -11.42
CA VAL A 133 12.41 -2.34 -10.19
C VAL A 133 12.33 -0.81 -10.06
N LEU A 134 13.45 -0.10 -10.18
CA LEU A 134 13.50 1.36 -10.15
C LEU A 134 12.63 1.97 -11.26
N THR A 135 12.64 1.38 -12.45
CA THR A 135 11.79 1.83 -13.56
C THR A 135 10.30 1.74 -13.21
N ILE A 136 9.86 0.64 -12.60
CA ILE A 136 8.47 0.47 -12.16
C ILE A 136 8.11 1.46 -11.04
N ILE A 137 8.99 1.60 -10.04
CA ILE A 137 8.76 2.49 -8.89
C ILE A 137 8.64 3.96 -9.35
N HIS A 138 9.49 4.40 -10.27
CA HIS A 138 9.43 5.76 -10.84
C HIS A 138 8.12 6.02 -11.56
N GLU A 139 7.65 5.09 -12.39
CA GLU A 139 6.36 5.23 -13.06
C GLU A 139 5.18 5.18 -12.09
N ALA A 140 5.20 4.26 -11.13
CA ALA A 140 4.17 4.19 -10.10
C ALA A 140 4.10 5.48 -9.30
N ARG A 141 5.25 6.02 -8.86
CA ARG A 141 5.34 7.31 -8.18
C ARG A 141 4.78 8.43 -9.05
N ARG A 142 5.16 8.49 -10.33
CA ARG A 142 4.66 9.49 -11.29
C ARG A 142 3.14 9.45 -11.36
N ILE A 143 2.53 8.27 -11.45
CA ILE A 143 1.07 8.12 -11.53
C ILE A 143 0.40 8.46 -10.20
N LEU A 144 0.90 7.92 -9.09
CA LEU A 144 0.30 8.08 -7.75
C LEU A 144 0.40 9.52 -7.24
N LYS A 145 1.44 10.27 -7.60
CA LYS A 145 1.62 11.67 -7.20
C LYS A 145 0.49 12.60 -7.66
N TYR A 146 -0.12 12.32 -8.81
CA TYR A 146 -1.22 13.11 -9.35
C TYR A 146 -2.61 12.55 -8.98
N LYS A 147 -2.68 11.49 -8.16
CA LYS A 147 -3.95 10.97 -7.66
C LYS A 147 -4.41 11.79 -6.44
N PRO A 148 -5.72 12.04 -6.28
CA PRO A 148 -6.24 12.63 -5.06
C PRO A 148 -6.10 11.66 -3.88
N ASN A 149 -6.06 12.20 -2.66
CA ASN A 149 -6.01 11.39 -1.43
C ASN A 149 -7.25 10.49 -1.28
N ILE A 150 -8.41 10.97 -1.73
CA ILE A 150 -9.67 10.23 -1.73
C ILE A 150 -10.01 9.88 -3.18
N ASN A 151 -9.98 8.58 -3.49
CA ASN A 151 -10.31 8.08 -4.82
C ASN A 151 -11.70 7.43 -4.82
N TYR A 152 -12.67 8.06 -5.45
CA TYR A 152 -13.99 7.46 -5.65
C TYR A 152 -13.89 6.30 -6.65
N ALA A 153 -14.40 5.13 -6.26
CA ALA A 153 -14.57 4.00 -7.15
C ALA A 153 -15.99 4.01 -7.71
N SER A 154 -16.13 3.86 -9.02
CA SER A 154 -17.43 3.77 -9.69
C SER A 154 -17.47 2.49 -10.51
N SER A 155 -18.57 1.75 -10.40
CA SER A 155 -18.76 0.43 -11.01
C SER A 155 -19.50 0.49 -12.35
N VAL A 156 -19.57 1.65 -13.00
CA VAL A 156 -20.41 1.85 -14.20
C VAL A 156 -20.07 0.88 -15.36
N HIS A 157 -18.83 0.39 -15.42
CA HIS A 157 -18.36 -0.48 -16.51
C HIS A 157 -18.04 -1.92 -16.07
N THR A 158 -18.27 -2.27 -14.80
CA THR A 158 -17.88 -3.57 -14.22
C THR A 158 -18.93 -4.03 -13.22
N ASP A 159 -19.36 -5.29 -13.30
CA ASP A 159 -20.43 -5.82 -12.42
C ASP A 159 -20.01 -5.94 -10.96
N HIS A 160 -18.70 -6.04 -10.69
CA HIS A 160 -18.17 -6.20 -9.34
C HIS A 160 -16.79 -5.55 -9.19
N ILE A 161 -16.49 -5.11 -7.96
CA ILE A 161 -15.18 -4.60 -7.54
C ILE A 161 -14.68 -5.51 -6.41
N THR A 162 -13.47 -6.03 -6.54
CA THR A 162 -12.83 -6.84 -5.50
C THR A 162 -11.98 -5.95 -4.61
N ILE A 163 -12.32 -5.91 -3.33
CA ILE A 163 -11.57 -5.19 -2.29
C ILE A 163 -10.69 -6.21 -1.57
N CYS A 164 -9.38 -5.99 -1.57
CA CYS A 164 -8.42 -6.83 -0.85
C CYS A 164 -7.94 -6.10 0.41
N GLY A 165 -7.85 -6.82 1.53
CA GLY A 165 -7.20 -6.30 2.75
C GLY A 165 -5.68 -6.42 2.67
N ASP A 166 -5.03 -6.37 3.84
CA ASP A 166 -3.57 -6.47 3.90
C ASP A 166 -3.06 -7.86 3.47
N LEU A 167 -2.03 -7.85 2.64
CA LEU A 167 -1.33 -9.03 2.16
C LEU A 167 0.01 -9.26 2.88
N HIS A 168 0.56 -8.25 3.57
CA HIS A 168 1.83 -8.32 4.30
C HIS A 168 3.00 -8.95 3.49
N GLY A 169 3.06 -8.70 2.18
CA GLY A 169 4.11 -9.23 1.32
C GLY A 169 3.99 -10.73 0.99
N LYS A 170 2.87 -11.38 1.33
CA LYS A 170 2.61 -12.78 0.98
C LYS A 170 2.15 -12.88 -0.48
N ILE A 171 3.10 -13.19 -1.36
CA ILE A 171 2.81 -13.31 -2.79
C ILE A 171 1.84 -14.45 -3.10
N GLU A 172 1.85 -15.54 -2.34
CA GLU A 172 0.93 -16.67 -2.53
C GLU A 172 -0.53 -16.27 -2.32
N ASP A 173 -0.81 -15.41 -1.35
CA ASP A 173 -2.14 -14.87 -1.09
C ASP A 173 -2.60 -14.00 -2.26
N LEU A 174 -1.72 -13.13 -2.77
CA LEU A 174 -1.99 -12.31 -3.96
C LEU A 174 -2.30 -13.18 -5.20
N LEU A 175 -1.54 -14.26 -5.41
CA LEU A 175 -1.76 -15.19 -6.50
C LEU A 175 -3.10 -15.93 -6.37
N THR A 176 -3.50 -16.25 -5.15
CA THR A 176 -4.79 -16.87 -4.86
C THR A 176 -5.94 -15.91 -5.17
N VAL A 177 -5.79 -14.62 -4.86
CA VAL A 177 -6.76 -13.57 -5.23
C VAL A 177 -6.93 -13.52 -6.75
N PHE A 178 -5.82 -13.51 -7.51
CA PHE A 178 -5.87 -13.50 -8.97
C PHE A 178 -6.46 -14.78 -9.57
N TYR A 179 -6.21 -15.93 -8.96
CA TYR A 179 -6.82 -17.19 -9.41
C TYR A 179 -8.33 -17.20 -9.21
N LYS A 180 -8.83 -16.66 -8.09
CA LYS A 180 -10.26 -16.64 -7.76
C LYS A 180 -11.05 -15.56 -8.51
N ASN A 181 -10.47 -14.37 -8.68
CA ASN A 181 -11.18 -13.20 -9.22
C ASN A 181 -10.74 -12.84 -10.65
N GLY A 182 -9.78 -13.57 -11.22
CA GLY A 182 -9.13 -13.20 -12.47
C GLY A 182 -8.02 -12.16 -12.28
N LEU A 183 -7.28 -11.91 -13.36
CA LEU A 183 -6.24 -10.90 -13.39
C LEU A 183 -6.84 -9.49 -13.48
N PRO A 184 -6.16 -8.47 -12.92
CA PRO A 184 -6.59 -7.09 -13.04
C PRO A 184 -6.42 -6.61 -14.48
N LEU A 185 -7.44 -6.85 -15.31
CA LEU A 185 -7.56 -6.33 -16.67
C LEU A 185 -8.53 -5.14 -16.67
N SER A 186 -8.65 -4.43 -17.79
CA SER A 186 -9.55 -3.27 -17.92
C SER A 186 -11.00 -3.53 -17.51
N PHE A 187 -11.45 -4.80 -17.54
CA PHE A 187 -12.79 -5.23 -17.15
C PHE A 187 -12.90 -5.77 -15.70
N HIS A 188 -11.79 -5.93 -14.96
CA HIS A 188 -11.77 -6.40 -13.56
C HIS A 188 -10.76 -5.59 -12.73
N PRO A 189 -11.10 -4.36 -12.30
CA PRO A 189 -10.20 -3.56 -11.47
C PRO A 189 -10.12 -4.15 -10.06
N ILE A 190 -8.93 -4.63 -9.67
CA ILE A 190 -8.63 -4.98 -8.29
C ILE A 190 -8.16 -3.72 -7.56
N ARG A 191 -8.77 -3.41 -6.41
CA ARG A 191 -8.28 -2.35 -5.53
C ARG A 191 -7.80 -2.94 -4.22
N VAL A 192 -6.60 -2.53 -3.84
CA VAL A 192 -5.98 -2.73 -2.54
C VAL A 192 -6.15 -1.45 -1.75
#